data_AF-A0A960UI49-F1
#
_entry.id   AF-A0A960UI49-F1
#
_cell.length_a   1.000
_cell.length_b   1.000
_cell.length_c   1.000
_cell.angle_alpha   90.00
_cell.angle_beta   90.00
_cell.angle_gamma   90.00
#
_symmetry.space_group_name_H-M   'P 1'
#
loop_
_entity.id
_entity.type
_entity.pdbx_description
1 polymer ?
#
loop_
_entity_poly.entity_id
_entity_poly.type
_entity_poly.pdbx_seq_one_letter_code
_entity_poly.pdbx_strand_id
1 'polypeptide(L)'
;MSTSEAAPRRIELGRLVRPVGIKGEVKLLPSEDFWPEALTSSRLKLALAGEERDVKVLGSRPSGDCLVLRLEALADRNAAEALRDAELQLVGEPDVALPDVPRSWQVEGMEVRLAGGEALGRATALTPMPGQPLLQVKGE
;
A
#
# COMPACT_ATOMS: atom_id res chain seq x y z
N MET A 1 -9.92 24.06 -20.87
CA MET A 1 -9.43 23.68 -19.53
C MET A 1 -9.26 22.17 -19.56
N SER A 2 -8.09 21.67 -19.96
CA SER A 2 -7.80 20.24 -19.91
C SER A 2 -7.48 19.90 -18.47
N THR A 3 -8.46 19.40 -17.73
CA THR A 3 -8.18 18.66 -16.52
C THR A 3 -7.49 17.38 -16.98
N SER A 4 -6.16 17.39 -17.02
CA SER A 4 -5.39 16.15 -17.01
C SER A 4 -5.72 15.52 -15.67
N GLU A 5 -6.68 14.60 -15.67
CA GLU A 5 -7.00 13.79 -14.50
C GLU A 5 -5.73 12.99 -14.19
N ALA A 6 -4.92 13.51 -13.27
CA ALA A 6 -3.71 12.84 -12.84
C ALA A 6 -4.14 11.46 -12.33
N ALA A 7 -3.52 10.40 -12.85
CA ALA A 7 -3.85 9.05 -12.44
C ALA A 7 -3.82 8.97 -10.90
N PRO A 8 -4.82 8.34 -10.26
CA PRO A 8 -4.87 8.26 -8.81
C PRO A 8 -3.60 7.58 -8.30
N ARG A 9 -3.06 8.11 -7.20
CA ARG A 9 -1.91 7.54 -6.50
C ARG A 9 -2.17 6.07 -6.19
N ARG A 10 -1.16 5.21 -6.34
CA ARG A 10 -1.25 3.79 -5.99
C ARG A 10 -0.22 3.50 -4.92
N ILE A 11 -0.66 2.87 -3.84
CA ILE A 11 0.20 2.43 -2.75
C ILE A 11 0.17 0.91 -2.75
N GLU A 12 1.28 0.27 -3.08
CA GLU A 12 1.39 -1.19 -3.01
C GLU A 12 1.41 -1.62 -1.55
N LEU A 13 0.48 -2.49 -1.16
CA LEU A 13 0.40 -3.06 0.19
C LEU A 13 1.04 -4.45 0.27
N GLY A 14 1.26 -5.10 -0.88
CA GLY A 14 1.94 -6.38 -0.98
C GLY A 14 1.40 -7.25 -2.10
N ARG A 15 1.89 -8.50 -2.14
CA ARG A 15 1.59 -9.47 -3.21
C ARG A 15 0.94 -10.73 -2.67
N LEU A 16 -0.08 -11.23 -3.37
CA LEU A 16 -0.69 -12.53 -3.07
C LEU A 16 0.21 -13.66 -3.56
N VAL A 17 0.72 -14.49 -2.65
CA VAL A 17 1.75 -15.49 -2.99
C VAL A 17 1.20 -16.91 -3.15
N ARG A 18 0.20 -17.30 -2.36
CA ARG A 18 -0.43 -18.63 -2.45
C ARG A 18 -1.76 -18.73 -1.71
N PRO A 19 -2.64 -19.66 -2.10
CA PRO A 19 -3.83 -19.99 -1.31
C PRO A 19 -3.50 -20.70 0.01
N VAL A 20 -4.46 -20.62 0.93
CA VAL A 20 -4.44 -21.25 2.25
C VAL A 20 -5.75 -22.04 2.44
N GLY A 21 -5.61 -23.36 2.62
CA GLY A 21 -6.76 -24.24 2.82
C GLY A 21 -7.69 -24.30 1.61
N ILE A 22 -8.98 -24.51 1.87
CA ILE A 22 -10.04 -24.68 0.85
C ILE A 22 -11.07 -23.55 0.84
N LYS A 23 -11.02 -22.63 1.80
CA LYS A 23 -12.03 -21.56 2.00
C LYS A 23 -11.67 -20.26 1.27
N GLY A 24 -10.83 -20.31 0.26
CA GLY A 24 -10.41 -19.12 -0.51
C GLY A 24 -9.49 -18.15 0.23
N GLU A 25 -8.93 -18.50 1.39
CA GLU A 25 -7.93 -17.67 2.07
C GLU A 25 -6.64 -17.59 1.23
N VAL A 26 -5.94 -16.46 1.29
CA VAL A 26 -4.70 -16.22 0.54
C VAL A 26 -3.62 -15.66 1.45
N LYS A 27 -2.35 -15.99 1.17
CA LYS A 27 -1.21 -15.33 1.80
C LYS A 27 -0.85 -14.06 1.05
N LEU A 28 -0.79 -12.94 1.77
CA LEU A 28 -0.19 -11.68 1.36
C LEU A 28 1.23 -11.60 1.90
N LEU A 29 2.22 -11.41 1.03
CA LEU A 29 3.55 -10.93 1.39
C LEU A 29 3.52 -9.40 1.41
N PRO A 30 3.68 -8.74 2.57
CA PRO A 30 3.63 -7.28 2.68
C PRO A 30 4.73 -6.58 1.88
N SER A 31 4.41 -5.40 1.35
CA SER A 31 5.40 -4.45 0.82
C SER A 31 6.02 -3.60 1.94
N GLU A 32 7.03 -2.79 1.59
CA GLU A 32 7.62 -1.80 2.51
C GLU A 32 6.62 -0.72 2.92
N ASP A 33 5.67 -0.41 2.03
CA ASP A 33 4.61 0.58 2.26
C ASP A 33 3.40 0.00 2.98
N PHE A 34 3.41 -1.27 3.39
CA PHE A 34 2.31 -1.87 4.13
C PHE A 34 2.14 -1.26 5.53
N TRP A 35 0.87 -1.10 5.94
CA TRP A 35 0.48 -0.93 7.33
C TRP A 35 -0.88 -1.62 7.59
N PRO A 36 -1.16 -2.12 8.82
CA PRO A 36 -2.33 -2.95 9.09
C PRO A 36 -3.68 -2.29 8.77
N GLU A 37 -3.82 -1.00 9.08
CA GLU A 37 -5.07 -0.25 8.93
C GLU A 37 -5.47 -0.11 7.45
N ALA A 38 -4.51 -0.17 6.52
CA ALA A 38 -4.76 -0.18 5.07
C ALA A 38 -5.74 -1.28 4.65
N LEU A 39 -5.74 -2.43 5.33
CA LEU A 39 -6.62 -3.56 5.01
C LEU A 39 -8.10 -3.26 5.26
N THR A 40 -8.43 -2.18 5.97
CA THR A 40 -9.82 -1.76 6.23
C THR A 40 -10.32 -0.71 5.23
N SER A 41 -9.47 -0.29 4.29
CA SER A 41 -9.82 0.72 3.29
C SER A 41 -10.91 0.23 2.34
N SER A 42 -11.80 1.15 1.95
CA SER A 42 -12.80 0.89 0.91
C SER A 42 -12.22 0.99 -0.52
N ARG A 43 -10.94 1.37 -0.63
CA ARG A 43 -10.24 1.68 -1.90
C ARG A 43 -9.23 0.61 -2.29
N LEU A 44 -9.36 -0.58 -1.72
CA LEU A 44 -8.48 -1.70 -2.01
C LEU A 44 -8.81 -2.29 -3.37
N LYS A 45 -7.75 -2.53 -4.15
CA LYS A 45 -7.82 -3.23 -5.42
C LYS A 45 -6.78 -4.32 -5.50
N LEU A 46 -7.13 -5.38 -6.23
CA LEU A 46 -6.17 -6.34 -6.73
C LEU A 46 -5.82 -6.00 -8.17
N ALA A 47 -4.53 -5.88 -8.45
CA ALA A 47 -3.99 -5.71 -9.78
C ALA A 47 -3.30 -7.01 -10.23
N LEU A 48 -3.70 -7.55 -11.38
CA LEU A 48 -3.09 -8.74 -11.96
C LEU A 48 -3.07 -8.61 -13.49
N ALA A 49 -1.88 -8.75 -14.09
CA ALA A 49 -1.70 -8.69 -15.55
C ALA A 49 -2.33 -7.46 -16.24
N GLY A 50 -2.34 -6.31 -15.55
CA GLY A 50 -2.92 -5.06 -16.05
C GLY A 50 -4.44 -4.92 -15.83
N GLU A 51 -5.11 -5.94 -15.29
CA GLU A 51 -6.50 -5.83 -14.84
C GLU A 51 -6.56 -5.45 -13.36
N GLU A 52 -7.45 -4.53 -13.02
CA GLU A 52 -7.74 -4.14 -11.64
C GLU A 52 -9.14 -4.60 -11.24
N ARG A 53 -9.29 -5.05 -9.99
CA ARG A 53 -10.57 -5.50 -9.43
C ARG A 53 -10.70 -4.98 -8.01
N ASP A 54 -11.85 -4.40 -7.69
CA ASP A 54 -12.13 -3.98 -6.30
C ASP A 54 -12.17 -5.20 -5.38
N VAL A 55 -11.66 -5.03 -4.16
CA VAL A 55 -11.61 -6.11 -3.18
C VAL A 55 -11.92 -5.59 -1.79
N LYS A 56 -12.54 -6.45 -0.98
CA LYS A 56 -12.76 -6.20 0.44
C LYS A 56 -12.11 -7.29 1.27
N VAL A 57 -11.31 -6.88 2.25
CA VAL A 57 -10.71 -7.78 3.24
C VAL A 57 -11.71 -7.97 4.38
N LEU A 58 -12.13 -9.21 4.61
CA LEU A 58 -13.05 -9.58 5.69
C LEU A 58 -12.31 -9.87 7.00
N GLY A 59 -11.01 -10.16 6.92
CA GLY A 59 -10.16 -10.39 8.07
C GLY A 59 -8.75 -10.77 7.65
N SER A 60 -7.81 -10.56 8.57
CA SER A 60 -6.40 -10.88 8.40
C SER A 60 -5.81 -11.44 9.67
N ARG A 61 -4.81 -12.32 9.54
CA ARG A 61 -4.02 -12.81 10.67
C ARG A 61 -2.56 -12.99 10.28
N PRO A 62 -1.60 -12.77 11.19
CA PRO A 62 -0.19 -13.00 10.91
C PRO A 62 0.10 -14.49 10.66
N SER A 63 1.08 -14.78 9.80
CA SER A 63 1.57 -16.12 9.49
C SER A 63 3.01 -16.09 8.99
N GLY A 64 3.95 -16.01 9.94
CA GLY A 64 5.37 -15.76 9.65
C GLY A 64 5.53 -14.36 9.07
N ASP A 65 6.31 -14.25 8.00
CA ASP A 65 6.55 -12.98 7.27
C ASP A 65 5.38 -12.59 6.34
N CYS A 66 4.25 -13.29 6.41
CA CYS A 66 3.06 -13.03 5.60
C CYS A 66 1.83 -12.77 6.47
N LEU A 67 0.79 -12.21 5.87
CA LEU A 67 -0.56 -12.22 6.40
C LEU A 67 -1.40 -13.26 5.66
N VAL A 68 -2.30 -13.95 6.37
CA VAL A 68 -3.38 -14.69 5.73
C VAL A 68 -4.59 -13.77 5.69
N LEU A 69 -5.08 -13.50 4.48
CA LEU A 69 -6.25 -12.68 4.23
C LEU A 69 -7.45 -13.55 3.87
N ARG A 70 -8.60 -13.16 4.39
CA ARG A 70 -9.91 -13.61 3.90
C ARG A 70 -10.50 -12.48 3.08
N LEU A 71 -10.71 -12.71 1.79
CA LEU A 71 -11.29 -11.73 0.87
C LEU A 71 -12.76 -12.06 0.62
N GLU A 72 -13.60 -11.04 0.45
CA GLU A 72 -15.04 -11.23 0.20
C GLU A 72 -15.31 -11.98 -1.11
N ALA A 73 -14.53 -11.68 -2.16
CA ALA A 73 -14.70 -12.24 -3.50
C ALA A 73 -14.17 -13.68 -3.65
N LEU A 74 -13.47 -14.24 -2.65
CA LEU A 74 -12.82 -15.55 -2.75
C LEU A 74 -13.54 -16.59 -1.89
N ALA A 75 -14.35 -17.44 -2.55
CA ALA A 75 -15.10 -18.51 -1.88
C ALA A 75 -14.36 -19.86 -1.83
N ASP A 76 -13.45 -20.10 -2.77
CA ASP A 76 -12.76 -21.38 -2.92
C ASP A 76 -11.29 -21.24 -3.32
N ARG A 77 -10.59 -22.38 -3.30
CA ARG A 77 -9.16 -22.45 -3.63
C ARG A 77 -8.86 -22.09 -5.08
N ASN A 78 -9.73 -22.38 -6.04
CA ASN A 78 -9.45 -22.12 -7.46
C ASN A 78 -9.48 -20.62 -7.74
N ALA A 79 -10.45 -19.90 -7.16
CA ALA A 79 -10.50 -18.45 -7.21
C ALA A 79 -9.26 -17.81 -6.56
N ALA A 80 -8.78 -18.38 -5.45
CA ALA A 80 -7.56 -17.94 -4.78
C ALA A 80 -6.28 -18.22 -5.61
N GLU A 81 -6.18 -19.39 -6.27
CA GLU A 81 -5.04 -19.70 -7.16
C GLU A 81 -4.99 -18.76 -8.37
N ALA A 82 -6.17 -18.38 -8.92
CA ALA A 82 -6.25 -17.46 -10.05
C ALA A 82 -5.76 -16.04 -9.73
N LEU A 83 -5.65 -15.68 -8.44
CA LEU A 83 -5.14 -14.38 -7.98
C LEU A 83 -3.71 -14.49 -7.43
N ARG A 84 -3.02 -15.60 -7.66
CA ARG A 84 -1.59 -15.69 -7.38
C ARG A 84 -0.84 -14.62 -8.17
N ASP A 85 0.16 -14.03 -7.53
CA ASP A 85 0.97 -12.91 -8.01
C ASP A 85 0.21 -11.59 -8.19
N ALA A 86 -1.07 -11.52 -7.81
CA ALA A 86 -1.81 -10.26 -7.80
C ALA A 86 -1.26 -9.32 -6.71
N GLU A 87 -1.17 -8.04 -7.03
CA GLU A 87 -0.76 -6.99 -6.12
C GLU A 87 -1.98 -6.41 -5.42
N LEU A 88 -1.96 -6.38 -4.09
CA LEU A 88 -2.93 -5.65 -3.29
C LEU A 88 -2.48 -4.20 -3.20
N GLN A 89 -3.32 -3.28 -3.66
CA GLN A 89 -3.01 -1.87 -3.74
C GLN A 89 -4.13 -1.04 -3.09
N LEU A 90 -3.77 0.07 -2.47
CA LEU A 90 -4.70 1.15 -2.13
C LEU A 90 -4.65 2.18 -3.25
N VAL A 91 -5.80 2.48 -3.86
CA VAL A 91 -5.89 3.43 -4.98
C VAL A 91 -6.51 4.76 -4.52
N GLY A 92 -5.75 5.83 -4.66
CA GLY A 92 -6.08 7.18 -4.22
C GLY A 92 -5.49 7.50 -2.84
N GLU A 93 -5.97 8.58 -2.25
CA GLU A 93 -5.60 8.94 -0.88
C GLU A 93 -6.25 7.97 0.13
N PRO A 94 -5.54 7.54 1.20
CA PRO A 94 -6.08 6.66 2.22
C PRO A 94 -7.33 7.24 2.90
N ASP A 95 -8.36 6.42 3.02
CA ASP A 95 -9.61 6.69 3.76
C ASP A 95 -9.61 6.03 5.15
N VAL A 96 -8.43 5.66 5.63
CA VAL A 96 -8.16 4.97 6.90
C VAL A 96 -7.08 5.72 7.68
N ALA A 97 -6.84 5.30 8.92
CA ALA A 97 -5.72 5.83 9.69
C ALA A 97 -4.39 5.60 8.95
N LEU A 98 -3.56 6.64 8.92
CA LEU A 98 -2.23 6.63 8.35
C LEU A 98 -1.25 5.91 9.29
N PRO A 99 -0.15 5.35 8.77
CA PRO A 99 0.87 4.75 9.63
C PRO A 99 1.51 5.79 10.57
N ASP A 100 1.86 5.34 11.79
CA ASP A 100 2.49 6.20 12.81
C ASP A 100 3.79 6.85 12.33
N VAL A 101 4.59 6.07 11.61
CA VAL A 101 5.80 6.55 10.95
C VAL A 101 5.43 6.92 9.53
N PRO A 102 5.68 8.16 9.07
CA PRO A 102 5.43 8.55 7.69
C PRO A 102 6.12 7.61 6.70
N ARG A 103 5.53 7.44 5.53
CA ARG A 103 6.11 6.73 4.38
C ARG A 103 6.61 7.73 3.34
N SER A 104 7.45 7.26 2.42
CA SER A 104 8.04 8.12 1.39
C SER A 104 6.98 8.85 0.57
N TRP A 105 5.91 8.16 0.16
CA TRP A 105 4.80 8.74 -0.62
C TRP A 105 4.01 9.82 0.11
N GLN A 106 4.08 9.89 1.45
CA GLN A 106 3.41 10.94 2.24
C GLN A 106 4.16 12.27 2.20
N VAL A 107 5.47 12.24 2.00
CA VAL A 107 6.34 13.43 2.09
C VAL A 107 6.90 13.88 0.75
N GLU A 108 6.92 12.99 -0.25
CA GLU A 108 7.49 13.30 -1.56
C GLU A 108 6.82 14.51 -2.22
N GLY A 109 7.66 15.43 -2.72
CA GLY A 109 7.24 16.68 -3.37
C GLY A 109 6.91 17.82 -2.41
N MET A 110 6.75 17.54 -1.12
CA MET A 110 6.53 18.58 -0.11
C MET A 110 7.72 19.52 -0.01
N GLU A 111 7.44 20.80 0.20
CA GLU A 111 8.46 21.82 0.44
C GLU A 111 8.99 21.68 1.87
N VAL A 112 10.32 21.69 2.00
CA VAL A 112 11.01 21.57 3.29
C VAL A 112 11.52 22.94 3.70
N ARG A 113 11.14 23.38 4.91
CA ARG A 113 11.55 24.66 5.48
C ARG A 113 12.22 24.46 6.82
N LEU A 114 13.23 25.29 7.10
CA LEU A 114 13.75 25.44 8.46
C LEU A 114 12.73 26.11 9.36
N ALA A 115 12.92 26.00 10.68
CA ALA A 115 12.05 26.66 11.67
C ALA A 115 11.96 28.19 11.47
N GLY A 116 13.00 28.81 10.87
CA GLY A 116 13.01 30.24 10.51
C GLY A 116 12.25 30.59 9.22
N GLY A 117 11.67 29.62 8.52
CA GLY A 117 10.89 29.82 7.29
C GLY A 117 11.69 29.74 5.98
N GLU A 118 13.02 29.71 6.06
CA GLU A 118 13.92 29.50 4.91
C GLU A 118 13.63 28.16 4.23
N ALA A 119 13.47 28.19 2.90
CA ALA A 119 13.23 27.00 2.10
C ALA A 119 14.53 26.25 1.81
N LEU A 120 14.57 24.95 2.11
CA LEU A 120 15.70 24.06 1.82
C LEU A 120 15.55 23.33 0.48
N GLY A 121 14.34 23.27 -0.07
CA GLY A 121 14.03 22.55 -1.30
C GLY A 121 12.84 21.61 -1.12
N ARG A 122 12.86 20.47 -1.81
CA ARG A 122 11.75 19.51 -1.83
C ARG A 122 12.15 18.14 -1.29
N ALA A 123 11.28 17.55 -0.48
CA ALA A 123 11.41 16.18 -0.03
C ALA A 123 11.29 15.24 -1.24
N THR A 124 12.22 14.30 -1.33
CA THR A 124 12.32 13.36 -2.46
C THR A 124 12.10 11.93 -2.00
N ALA A 125 12.52 11.60 -0.79
CA ALA A 125 12.31 10.29 -0.22
C ALA A 125 12.36 10.33 1.31
N LEU A 126 11.79 9.30 1.92
CA LEU A 126 11.99 9.00 3.33
C LEU A 126 12.60 7.61 3.45
N THR A 127 13.85 7.53 3.88
CA THR A 127 14.59 6.27 3.98
C THR A 127 14.49 5.71 5.39
N PRO A 128 13.99 4.47 5.56
CA PRO A 128 14.03 3.78 6.85
C PRO A 128 15.47 3.57 7.31
N MET A 129 15.79 3.96 8.53
CA MET A 129 17.10 3.75 9.16
C MET A 129 16.90 3.20 10.59
N PRO A 130 17.90 2.53 11.18
CA PRO A 130 17.84 2.15 12.59
C PRO A 130 17.61 3.39 13.48
N GLY A 131 16.54 3.37 14.29
CA GLY A 131 16.18 4.44 15.21
C GLY A 131 15.16 5.44 14.66
N GLN A 132 15.50 6.18 13.59
CA GLN A 132 14.62 7.19 13.00
C GLN A 132 14.79 7.28 11.47
N PRO A 133 13.72 7.53 10.70
CA PRO A 133 13.83 7.67 9.26
C PRO A 133 14.63 8.92 8.85
N LEU A 134 15.34 8.82 7.72
CA LEU A 134 16.10 9.92 7.12
C LEU A 134 15.28 10.57 6.01
N LEU A 135 14.96 11.86 6.15
CA LEU A 135 14.32 12.65 5.09
C LEU A 135 15.38 13.11 4.08
N GLN A 136 15.21 12.74 2.81
CA GLN A 136 16.06 13.19 1.72
C GLN A 136 15.46 14.44 1.06
N VAL A 137 16.27 15.49 0.92
CA VAL A 137 15.85 16.78 0.35
C VAL A 137 16.73 17.12 -0.83
N LYS A 138 16.11 17.48 -1.96
CA LYS A 138 16.80 18.06 -3.10
C LYS A 138 16.71 19.58 -3.00
N GLY A 139 17.88 20.22 -2.86
CA GLY A 139 18.02 21.67 -2.91
C GLY A 139 17.61 22.24 -4.27
N GLU A 140 17.21 23.50 -4.29
CA GLU A 140 16.94 24.24 -5.51
C GLU A 140 18.21 24.53 -6.33
#